data_AF-A0AAE5F5G2-F1
#
_entry.id   AF-A0AAE5F5G2-F1
#
_cell.length_a   1.000
_cell.length_b   1.000
_cell.length_c   1.000
_cell.angle_alpha   90.00
_cell.angle_beta   90.00
_cell.angle_gamma   90.00
#
_symmetry.space_group_name_H-M   'P 1'
#
loop_
_entity.id
_entity.type
_entity.pdbx_description
1 polymer ?
#
loop_
_entity_poly.entity_id
_entity_poly.type
_entity_poly.pdbx_seq_one_letter_code
_entity_poly.pdbx_strand_id
1 'polypeptide(L)'
;MDSTVTNTPQTNSKLNVKRDPVKTVILASMMGTAIEFFDFYAYGTASAAYFPKIFFPQMTPLLATLLSLLTFGVAFVARPVGSFLFGHYGDRLGRKKTLVVSLLVMGVATVAIGFIPSYQVIGVWGALLLCLCRFVQGIGLGGEWSGAVLVATENAPANKRALYGAFPEVGAPIGFFLCNGLFFALERVLTPTQMMTFGWRIPFWASAVLVVIGLYVRRRLQETPLFKLAQERDNTTASPLSEVFRSNWREILKGTFIMGATYALFFTLTTWSLSYATTALGFTSSEFLLLLLMGAIIEFAVLIMLTSVLADRVGRKKVLLTASVALVGYSLVFPYFLTGQ
;
A
#
# COMPACT_ATOMS: atom_id res chain seq x y z
N MET A 1 -8.53 -28.44 -61.78
CA MET A 1 -9.67 -27.53 -61.53
C MET A 1 -9.87 -27.48 -60.03
N ASP A 2 -8.91 -26.92 -59.29
CA ASP A 2 -8.80 -25.49 -58.99
C ASP A 2 -9.99 -24.92 -58.19
N SER A 3 -9.70 -24.73 -56.89
CA SER A 3 -10.01 -23.59 -56.05
C SER A 3 -11.47 -23.13 -55.90
N THR A 4 -11.93 -23.13 -54.64
CA THR A 4 -12.38 -21.88 -53.99
C THR A 4 -12.43 -22.07 -52.48
N VAL A 5 -11.25 -22.04 -51.85
CA VAL A 5 -11.13 -21.67 -50.43
C VAL A 5 -11.48 -20.20 -50.36
N THR A 6 -12.64 -19.88 -49.79
CA THR A 6 -13.05 -18.51 -49.49
C THR A 6 -12.09 -17.93 -48.45
N ASN A 7 -11.08 -17.20 -48.94
CA ASN A 7 -10.21 -16.36 -48.13
C ASN A 7 -11.03 -15.17 -47.60
N THR A 8 -11.64 -15.33 -46.44
CA THR A 8 -12.01 -14.18 -45.59
C THR A 8 -10.73 -13.43 -45.22
N PRO A 9 -10.60 -12.13 -45.52
CA PRO A 9 -9.46 -11.37 -45.06
C PRO A 9 -9.50 -11.32 -43.53
N GLN A 10 -8.57 -12.01 -42.86
CA GLN A 10 -8.26 -11.73 -41.47
C GLN A 10 -7.67 -10.31 -41.44
N THR A 11 -8.52 -9.33 -41.14
CA THR A 11 -8.12 -7.96 -40.84
C THR A 11 -7.26 -8.00 -39.58
N ASN A 12 -5.95 -8.20 -39.77
CA ASN A 12 -4.92 -7.98 -38.78
C ASN A 12 -4.79 -6.46 -38.54
N SER A 13 -5.88 -5.86 -38.06
CA SER A 13 -5.86 -4.57 -37.42
C SER A 13 -5.10 -4.75 -36.11
N LYS A 14 -3.77 -4.60 -36.17
CA LYS A 14 -2.99 -4.25 -34.98
C LYS A 14 -3.53 -2.91 -34.51
N LEU A 15 -4.57 -2.95 -33.67
CA LEU A 15 -5.13 -1.80 -32.99
C LEU A 15 -3.96 -1.08 -32.34
N ASN A 16 -3.62 0.09 -32.88
CA ASN A 16 -2.50 0.88 -32.41
C ASN A 16 -2.97 1.61 -31.15
N VAL A 17 -3.19 0.83 -30.09
CA VAL A 17 -3.72 1.35 -28.84
C VAL A 17 -2.63 2.22 -28.22
N LYS A 18 -2.86 3.54 -28.23
CA LYS A 18 -1.95 4.53 -27.68
C LYS A 18 -1.73 4.23 -26.20
N ARG A 19 -0.52 3.77 -25.86
CA ARG A 19 -0.08 3.52 -24.49
C ARG A 19 0.43 4.82 -23.89
N ASP A 20 0.28 4.97 -22.58
CA ASP A 20 0.89 6.09 -21.88
C ASP A 20 2.42 6.02 -21.95
N PRO A 21 3.09 7.17 -21.92
CA PRO A 21 4.54 7.20 -21.75
C PRO A 21 4.94 6.45 -20.48
N VAL A 22 5.96 5.61 -20.59
CA VAL A 22 6.51 4.78 -19.50
C VAL A 22 6.75 5.60 -18.23
N LYS A 23 7.32 6.81 -18.36
CA LYS A 23 7.59 7.71 -17.24
C LYS A 23 6.31 8.14 -16.51
N THR A 24 5.23 8.39 -17.24
CA THR A 24 3.94 8.78 -16.65
C THR A 24 3.33 7.64 -15.86
N VAL A 25 3.36 6.42 -16.40
CA VAL A 25 2.85 5.22 -15.71
C VAL A 25 3.63 4.94 -14.44
N ILE A 26 4.97 4.93 -14.53
CA ILE A 26 5.86 4.69 -13.39
C ILE A 26 5.61 5.73 -12.30
N LEU A 27 5.67 7.02 -12.64
CA LEU A 27 5.52 8.10 -11.67
C LEU A 27 4.13 8.07 -11.02
N ALA A 28 3.07 7.87 -11.80
CA ALA A 28 1.71 7.82 -11.26
C ALA A 28 1.47 6.64 -10.32
N SER A 29 2.05 5.49 -10.64
CA SER A 29 1.93 4.28 -9.81
C SER A 29 2.73 4.41 -8.52
N MET A 30 3.99 4.87 -8.62
CA MET A 30 4.86 5.14 -7.48
C MET A 30 4.26 6.16 -6.51
N MET A 31 3.77 7.29 -7.03
CA MET A 31 3.29 8.37 -6.19
C MET A 31 2.02 8.00 -5.43
N GLY A 32 1.10 7.27 -6.06
CA GLY A 32 -0.08 6.73 -5.37
C GLY A 32 0.31 5.91 -4.15
N THR A 33 1.22 4.95 -4.33
CA THR A 33 1.71 4.10 -3.23
C THR A 33 2.51 4.89 -2.20
N ALA A 34 3.30 5.89 -2.61
CA ALA A 34 4.00 6.75 -1.66
C ALA A 34 3.05 7.55 -0.75
N ILE A 35 1.94 8.05 -1.29
CA ILE A 35 0.89 8.73 -0.51
C ILE A 35 0.24 7.74 0.45
N GLU A 36 -0.13 6.55 -0.05
CA GLU A 36 -0.71 5.48 0.78
C GLU A 36 0.20 5.13 1.97
N PHE A 37 1.48 4.88 1.72
CA PHE A 37 2.40 4.50 2.78
C PHE A 37 2.70 5.67 3.70
N PHE A 38 2.81 6.90 3.20
CA PHE A 38 2.91 8.09 4.05
C PHE A 38 1.74 8.14 5.05
N ASP A 39 0.50 8.01 4.56
CA ASP A 39 -0.70 8.03 5.42
C ASP A 39 -0.74 6.85 6.40
N PHE A 40 -0.31 5.68 5.94
CA PHE A 40 -0.24 4.48 6.75
C PHE A 40 0.76 4.64 7.91
N TYR A 41 1.97 5.12 7.62
CA TYR A 41 2.98 5.39 8.64
C TYR A 41 2.59 6.56 9.53
N ALA A 42 1.90 7.58 9.01
CA ALA A 42 1.44 8.70 9.82
C ALA A 42 0.49 8.23 10.92
N TYR A 43 -0.48 7.38 10.56
CA TYR A 43 -1.32 6.73 11.55
C TYR A 43 -0.53 5.80 12.45
N GLY A 44 0.35 4.95 11.91
CA GLY A 44 1.15 4.00 12.69
C GLY A 44 1.94 4.68 13.80
N THR A 45 2.74 5.70 13.45
CA THR A 45 3.51 6.50 14.41
C THR A 45 2.61 7.24 15.39
N ALA A 46 1.52 7.85 14.92
CA ALA A 46 0.54 8.51 15.78
C ALA A 46 -0.09 7.55 16.80
N SER A 47 -0.45 6.35 16.36
CA SER A 47 -1.09 5.30 17.16
C SER A 47 -0.16 4.72 18.21
N ALA A 48 1.14 4.63 17.93
CA ALA A 48 2.12 4.11 18.87
C ALA A 48 2.52 5.18 19.92
N ALA A 49 2.77 6.42 19.48
CA ALA A 49 3.41 7.42 20.34
C ALA A 49 2.43 8.43 20.99
N TYR A 50 1.28 8.71 20.36
CA TYR A 50 0.45 9.87 20.71
C TYR A 50 -0.98 9.50 21.10
N PHE A 51 -1.68 8.70 20.30
CA PHE A 51 -3.09 8.35 20.49
C PHE A 51 -3.44 7.68 21.81
N PRO A 52 -2.60 6.82 22.44
CA PRO A 52 -2.91 6.23 23.74
C PRO A 52 -3.24 7.31 24.78
N LYS A 53 -2.51 8.42 24.78
CA LYS A 53 -2.69 9.55 25.70
C LYS A 53 -3.80 10.51 25.26
N ILE A 54 -4.04 10.65 23.95
CA ILE A 54 -4.98 11.64 23.40
C ILE A 54 -6.42 11.13 23.37
N PHE A 55 -6.61 9.86 23.00
CA PHE A 55 -7.93 9.26 22.76
C PHE A 55 -8.34 8.23 23.81
N PHE A 56 -7.38 7.69 24.58
CA PHE A 56 -7.63 6.69 25.62
C PHE A 56 -7.07 7.06 27.01
N PRO A 57 -7.16 8.32 27.48
CA PRO A 57 -6.51 8.75 28.73
C PRO A 57 -7.07 8.11 30.00
N GLN A 58 -8.29 7.55 29.95
CA GLN A 58 -8.95 6.90 31.09
C GLN A 58 -8.54 5.43 31.25
N MET A 59 -7.78 4.88 30.31
CA MET A 59 -7.37 3.47 30.31
C MET A 59 -6.00 3.32 30.98
N THR A 60 -5.70 2.12 31.48
CA THR A 60 -4.33 1.79 31.89
C THR A 60 -3.36 1.93 30.70
N PRO A 61 -2.07 2.24 30.91
CA PRO A 61 -1.12 2.44 29.81
C PRO A 61 -1.07 1.29 28.80
N LEU A 62 -1.21 0.05 29.28
CA LEU A 62 -1.27 -1.14 28.43
C LEU A 62 -2.54 -1.15 27.57
N LEU A 63 -3.72 -0.96 28.19
CA LEU A 63 -5.00 -0.97 27.47
C LEU A 63 -5.10 0.20 26.47
N ALA A 64 -4.58 1.37 26.81
CA ALA A 64 -4.54 2.53 25.92
C ALA A 64 -3.73 2.23 24.65
N THR A 65 -2.56 1.60 24.80
CA THR A 65 -1.72 1.17 23.67
C THR A 65 -2.42 0.10 22.84
N LEU A 66 -2.99 -0.93 23.48
CA LEU A 66 -3.70 -2.00 22.77
C LEU A 66 -4.90 -1.47 21.98
N LEU A 67 -5.72 -0.62 22.57
CA LEU A 67 -6.87 -0.01 21.90
C LEU A 67 -6.43 0.87 20.73
N SER A 68 -5.38 1.67 20.92
CA SER A 68 -4.81 2.50 19.86
C SER A 68 -4.33 1.66 18.67
N LEU A 69 -3.55 0.60 18.92
CA LEU A 69 -3.10 -0.32 17.87
C LEU A 69 -4.25 -1.14 17.26
N LEU A 70 -5.28 -1.45 18.04
CA LEU A 70 -6.48 -2.11 17.53
C LEU A 70 -7.22 -1.21 16.54
N THR A 71 -7.32 0.10 16.80
CA THR A 71 -7.87 1.04 15.79
C THR A 71 -7.03 1.06 14.51
N PHE A 72 -5.70 0.97 14.62
CA PHE A 72 -4.83 0.83 13.45
C PHE A 72 -5.15 -0.43 12.64
N GLY A 73 -5.41 -1.54 13.35
CA GLY A 73 -5.85 -2.84 12.82
C GLY A 73 -7.15 -2.79 12.00
N VAL A 74 -8.08 -1.88 12.32
CA VAL A 74 -9.39 -1.76 11.63
C VAL A 74 -9.23 -1.57 10.11
N ALA A 75 -8.20 -0.83 9.68
CA ALA A 75 -7.97 -0.62 8.25
C ALA A 75 -7.66 -1.93 7.49
N PHE A 76 -7.06 -2.93 8.15
CA PHE A 76 -6.75 -4.22 7.51
C PHE A 76 -8.02 -5.04 7.25
N VAL A 77 -9.03 -4.91 8.11
CA VAL A 77 -10.35 -5.54 7.89
C VAL A 77 -11.11 -4.82 6.78
N ALA A 78 -10.98 -3.50 6.71
CA ALA A 78 -11.62 -2.68 5.69
C ALA A 78 -11.01 -2.84 4.28
N ARG A 79 -9.71 -3.17 4.19
CA ARG A 79 -8.99 -3.33 2.91
C ARG A 79 -9.62 -4.37 1.97
N PRO A 80 -9.91 -5.61 2.40
CA PRO A 80 -10.63 -6.58 1.56
C PRO A 80 -11.97 -6.04 1.03
N VAL A 81 -12.74 -5.34 1.87
CA VAL A 81 -14.01 -4.70 1.46
C VAL A 81 -13.76 -3.68 0.36
N GLY A 82 -12.75 -2.82 0.54
CA GLY A 82 -12.28 -1.89 -0.48
C GLY A 82 -11.86 -2.58 -1.78
N SER A 83 -11.06 -3.64 -1.70
CA SER A 83 -10.59 -4.40 -2.87
C SER A 83 -11.76 -5.02 -3.64
N PHE A 84 -12.79 -5.53 -2.97
CA PHE A 84 -13.99 -6.03 -3.65
C PHE A 84 -14.77 -4.90 -4.34
N LEU A 85 -14.99 -3.78 -3.66
CA LEU A 85 -15.70 -2.62 -4.21
C LEU A 85 -14.97 -2.05 -5.41
N PHE A 86 -13.71 -1.64 -5.24
CA PHE A 86 -12.91 -1.03 -6.29
C PHE A 86 -12.50 -2.02 -7.38
N GLY A 87 -12.37 -3.31 -7.08
CA GLY A 87 -12.20 -4.36 -8.10
C GLY A 87 -13.42 -4.42 -9.03
N HIS A 88 -14.63 -4.55 -8.46
CA HIS A 88 -15.87 -4.62 -9.23
C HIS A 88 -16.12 -3.37 -10.07
N TYR A 89 -16.01 -2.18 -9.46
CA TYR A 89 -16.20 -0.92 -10.17
C TYR A 89 -15.05 -0.60 -11.13
N GLY A 90 -13.83 -1.08 -10.85
CA GLY A 90 -12.68 -0.98 -11.76
C GLY A 90 -12.89 -1.74 -13.06
N ASP A 91 -13.49 -2.93 -12.98
CA ASP A 91 -13.81 -3.77 -14.13
C ASP A 91 -14.99 -3.20 -14.96
N ARG A 92 -15.92 -2.47 -14.33
CA ARG A 92 -17.13 -1.96 -14.98
C ARG A 92 -17.08 -0.50 -15.43
N LEU A 93 -16.57 0.39 -14.58
CA LEU A 93 -16.59 1.85 -14.78
C LEU A 93 -15.26 2.40 -15.31
N GLY A 94 -14.19 1.60 -15.25
CA GLY A 94 -12.84 1.97 -15.68
C GLY A 94 -11.82 2.00 -14.54
N ARG A 95 -10.59 1.62 -14.87
CA ARG A 95 -9.47 1.52 -13.91
C ARG A 95 -9.04 2.89 -13.41
N LYS A 96 -8.96 3.88 -14.30
CA LYS A 96 -8.53 5.24 -13.93
C LYS A 96 -9.51 5.91 -12.98
N LYS A 97 -10.80 5.88 -13.29
CA LYS A 97 -11.83 6.54 -12.46
C LYS A 97 -11.86 5.96 -11.06
N THR A 98 -11.82 4.63 -10.98
CA THR A 98 -11.80 3.88 -9.73
C THR A 98 -10.60 4.27 -8.86
N LEU A 99 -9.39 4.35 -9.45
CA LEU A 99 -8.19 4.85 -8.77
C LEU A 99 -8.38 6.28 -8.24
N VAL A 100 -8.92 7.21 -9.03
CA VAL A 100 -9.11 8.59 -8.54
C VAL A 100 -10.06 8.64 -7.33
N VAL A 101 -11.14 7.85 -7.36
CA VAL A 101 -12.11 7.80 -6.25
C VAL A 101 -11.47 7.19 -5.00
N SER A 102 -10.74 6.08 -5.12
CA SER A 102 -10.07 5.46 -3.97
C SER A 102 -9.06 6.39 -3.30
N LEU A 103 -8.28 7.15 -4.09
CA LEU A 103 -7.33 8.13 -3.56
C LEU A 103 -8.02 9.27 -2.80
N LEU A 104 -9.15 9.75 -3.32
CA LEU A 104 -9.95 10.78 -2.65
C LEU A 104 -10.55 10.28 -1.33
N VAL A 105 -11.15 9.09 -1.34
CA VAL A 105 -11.73 8.47 -0.14
C VAL A 105 -10.68 8.31 0.95
N MET A 106 -9.52 7.77 0.58
CA MET A 106 -8.39 7.62 1.49
C MET A 106 -7.89 8.98 2.00
N GLY A 107 -7.58 9.91 1.11
CA GLY A 107 -6.99 11.21 1.44
C GLY A 107 -7.90 12.09 2.31
N VAL A 108 -9.19 12.14 2.00
CA VAL A 108 -10.17 12.88 2.82
C VAL A 108 -10.27 12.29 4.22
N ALA A 109 -10.29 10.96 4.34
CA ALA A 109 -10.29 10.29 5.63
C ALA A 109 -9.01 10.57 6.44
N THR A 110 -7.83 10.56 5.79
CA THR A 110 -6.55 10.90 6.42
C THR A 110 -6.56 12.34 6.95
N VAL A 111 -6.96 13.30 6.12
CA VAL A 111 -6.99 14.72 6.52
C VAL A 111 -8.00 14.94 7.65
N ALA A 112 -9.16 14.28 7.60
CA ALA A 112 -10.17 14.36 8.65
C ALA A 112 -9.64 13.91 10.02
N ILE A 113 -8.74 12.92 10.08
CA ILE A 113 -8.11 12.47 11.33
C ILE A 113 -7.37 13.63 12.02
N GLY A 114 -6.69 14.48 11.25
CA GLY A 114 -5.99 15.65 11.76
C GLY A 114 -6.92 16.67 12.44
N PHE A 115 -8.23 16.63 12.20
CA PHE A 115 -9.22 17.53 12.80
C PHE A 115 -10.01 16.91 13.96
N ILE A 116 -9.83 15.62 14.26
CA ILE A 116 -10.61 14.95 15.32
C ILE A 116 -10.23 15.52 16.70
N PRO A 117 -11.18 16.07 17.48
CA PRO A 117 -10.90 16.57 18.82
C PRO A 117 -10.48 15.45 19.78
N SER A 118 -9.66 15.78 20.78
CA SER A 118 -9.18 14.81 21.77
C SER A 118 -10.28 14.34 22.72
N TYR A 119 -9.96 13.32 23.52
CA TYR A 119 -10.88 12.81 24.55
C TYR A 119 -11.31 13.91 25.54
N GLN A 120 -10.45 14.88 25.85
CA GLN A 120 -10.83 15.97 26.77
C GLN A 120 -11.96 16.87 26.22
N VAL A 121 -12.14 16.92 24.89
CA VAL A 121 -13.13 17.81 24.25
C VAL A 121 -14.45 17.07 23.98
N ILE A 122 -14.39 15.86 23.42
CA ILE A 122 -15.59 15.11 22.98
C ILE A 122 -15.71 13.70 23.57
N GLY A 123 -14.84 13.34 24.52
CA GLY A 123 -14.85 12.03 25.17
C GLY A 123 -14.60 10.88 24.18
N VAL A 124 -15.34 9.78 24.38
CA VAL A 124 -15.20 8.53 23.59
C VAL A 124 -15.47 8.73 22.10
N TRP A 125 -16.23 9.77 21.72
CA TRP A 125 -16.52 10.06 20.31
C TRP A 125 -15.27 10.35 19.49
N GLY A 126 -14.20 10.87 20.09
CA GLY A 126 -12.92 11.07 19.40
C GLY A 126 -12.33 9.74 18.91
N ALA A 127 -12.34 8.71 19.75
CA ALA A 127 -11.87 7.37 19.38
C ALA A 127 -12.78 6.68 18.35
N LEU A 128 -14.09 6.90 18.43
CA LEU A 128 -15.05 6.34 17.47
C LEU A 128 -14.90 6.98 16.08
N LEU A 129 -14.76 8.31 16.01
CA LEU A 129 -14.49 9.02 14.77
C LEU A 129 -13.14 8.60 14.18
N LEU A 130 -12.13 8.42 15.03
CA LEU A 130 -10.82 7.94 14.61
C LEU A 130 -10.93 6.55 13.96
N CYS A 131 -11.67 5.64 14.60
CA CYS A 131 -11.96 4.30 14.08
C CYS A 131 -12.73 4.35 12.74
N LEU A 132 -13.76 5.21 12.64
CA LEU A 132 -14.53 5.40 11.41
C LEU A 132 -13.66 5.92 10.27
N CYS A 133 -12.87 6.98 10.51
CA CYS A 133 -11.93 7.49 9.51
C CYS A 133 -10.94 6.40 9.10
N ARG A 134 -10.44 5.60 10.05
CA ARG A 134 -9.50 4.52 9.75
C ARG A 134 -10.13 3.39 8.91
N PHE A 135 -11.40 3.07 9.17
CA PHE A 135 -12.17 2.13 8.35
C PHE A 135 -12.36 2.66 6.92
N VAL A 136 -12.78 3.91 6.77
CA VAL A 136 -12.95 4.55 5.44
C VAL A 136 -11.61 4.64 4.69
N GLN A 137 -10.53 4.99 5.38
CA GLN A 137 -9.19 5.01 4.83
C GLN A 137 -8.79 3.61 4.33
N GLY A 138 -9.07 2.56 5.12
CA GLY A 138 -8.83 1.16 4.74
C GLY A 138 -9.61 0.72 3.49
N ILE A 139 -10.87 1.18 3.33
CA ILE A 139 -11.64 0.95 2.09
C ILE A 139 -10.92 1.58 0.90
N GLY A 140 -10.53 2.86 0.99
CA GLY A 140 -9.80 3.56 -0.08
C GLY A 140 -8.52 2.82 -0.47
N LEU A 141 -7.71 2.46 0.53
CA LEU A 141 -6.46 1.70 0.34
C LEU A 141 -6.64 0.38 -0.41
N GLY A 142 -7.76 -0.32 -0.22
CA GLY A 142 -8.02 -1.61 -0.87
C GLY A 142 -8.06 -1.54 -2.41
N GLY A 143 -8.44 -0.39 -2.98
CA GLY A 143 -8.47 -0.15 -4.42
C GLY A 143 -7.19 0.46 -5.00
N GLU A 144 -6.45 1.19 -4.17
CA GLU A 144 -5.25 1.96 -4.59
C GLU A 144 -4.12 1.07 -5.07
N TRP A 145 -3.60 0.21 -4.18
CA TRP A 145 -2.42 -0.62 -4.45
C TRP A 145 -2.68 -1.62 -5.59
N SER A 146 -3.80 -2.34 -5.52
CA SER A 146 -4.17 -3.35 -6.51
C SER A 146 -4.38 -2.75 -7.90
N GLY A 147 -5.00 -1.58 -7.99
CA GLY A 147 -5.17 -0.85 -9.25
C GLY A 147 -3.85 -0.30 -9.80
N ALA A 148 -2.96 0.22 -8.94
CA ALA A 148 -1.67 0.76 -9.37
C ALA A 148 -0.75 -0.33 -9.98
N VAL A 149 -0.65 -1.49 -9.31
CA VAL A 149 0.13 -2.64 -9.81
C VAL A 149 -0.45 -3.16 -11.13
N LEU A 150 -1.78 -3.22 -11.24
CA LEU A 150 -2.44 -3.65 -12.47
C LEU A 150 -2.16 -2.70 -13.63
N VAL A 151 -2.38 -1.39 -13.44
CA VAL A 151 -2.09 -0.37 -14.47
C VAL A 151 -0.62 -0.41 -14.88
N ALA A 152 0.31 -0.56 -13.93
CA ALA A 152 1.73 -0.64 -14.23
C ALA A 152 2.09 -1.89 -15.06
N THR A 153 1.57 -3.06 -14.68
CA THR A 153 1.88 -4.34 -15.34
C THR A 153 1.17 -4.53 -16.69
N GLU A 154 -0.04 -3.98 -16.86
CA GLU A 154 -0.78 -4.00 -18.13
C GLU A 154 -0.14 -3.09 -19.19
N ASN A 155 0.45 -1.96 -18.77
CA ASN A 155 1.18 -1.06 -19.66
C ASN A 155 2.62 -1.52 -19.93
N ALA A 156 3.10 -2.55 -19.24
CA ALA A 156 4.48 -3.00 -19.34
C ALA A 156 4.78 -3.76 -20.65
N PRO A 157 6.01 -3.65 -21.20
CA PRO A 157 6.51 -4.55 -22.22
C PRO A 157 6.52 -6.02 -21.75
N ALA A 158 6.38 -6.97 -22.68
CA ALA A 158 6.22 -8.40 -22.36
C ALA A 158 7.28 -8.98 -21.40
N ASN A 159 8.54 -8.52 -21.53
CA ASN A 159 9.70 -9.00 -20.75
C ASN A 159 10.11 -8.05 -19.62
N LYS A 160 9.25 -7.10 -19.24
CA LYS A 160 9.55 -6.10 -18.18
C LYS A 160 8.41 -5.97 -17.16
N ARG A 161 7.55 -7.00 -17.07
CA ARG A 161 6.36 -6.95 -16.21
C ARG A 161 6.73 -6.92 -14.74
N ALA A 162 7.77 -7.64 -14.32
CA ALA A 162 8.20 -7.61 -12.92
C ALA A 162 8.77 -6.24 -12.55
N LEU A 163 9.66 -5.68 -13.40
CA LEU A 163 10.22 -4.35 -13.20
C LEU A 163 9.14 -3.25 -13.14
N TYR A 164 8.12 -3.33 -14.01
CA TYR A 164 7.06 -2.32 -14.01
C TYR A 164 6.16 -2.44 -12.77
N GLY A 165 5.85 -3.68 -12.34
CA GLY A 165 5.11 -3.93 -11.11
C GLY A 165 5.87 -3.54 -9.84
N ALA A 166 7.20 -3.44 -9.91
CA ALA A 166 8.06 -3.04 -8.79
C ALA A 166 7.97 -1.54 -8.45
N PHE A 167 7.66 -0.69 -9.43
CA PHE A 167 7.61 0.74 -9.21
C PHE A 167 6.56 1.15 -8.16
N PRO A 168 5.30 0.69 -8.18
CA PRO A 168 4.39 0.89 -7.05
C PRO A 168 5.04 0.57 -5.70
N GLU A 169 5.74 -0.55 -5.58
CA GLU A 169 6.38 -0.98 -4.32
C GLU A 169 7.50 -0.04 -3.86
N VAL A 170 8.25 0.56 -4.78
CA VAL A 170 9.26 1.61 -4.46
C VAL A 170 8.60 2.87 -3.89
N GLY A 171 7.29 3.07 -4.07
CA GLY A 171 6.54 4.14 -3.40
C GLY A 171 6.56 3.99 -1.87
N ALA A 172 6.53 2.76 -1.34
CA ALA A 172 6.49 2.50 0.09
C ALA A 172 7.65 3.13 0.89
N PRO A 173 8.93 2.93 0.53
CA PRO A 173 10.05 3.57 1.23
C PRO A 173 10.07 5.09 1.08
N ILE A 174 9.57 5.64 -0.04
CA ILE A 174 9.43 7.09 -0.20
C ILE A 174 8.42 7.64 0.82
N GLY A 175 7.26 7.00 0.93
CA GLY A 175 6.25 7.36 1.93
C GLY A 175 6.78 7.25 3.36
N PHE A 176 7.53 6.20 3.65
CA PHE A 176 8.20 6.00 4.95
C PHE A 176 9.14 7.15 5.29
N PHE A 177 10.03 7.52 4.37
CA PHE A 177 11.01 8.58 4.58
C PHE A 177 10.33 9.95 4.76
N LEU A 178 9.36 10.28 3.91
CA LEU A 178 8.63 11.54 3.99
C LEU A 178 7.86 11.66 5.32
N CYS A 179 7.19 10.59 5.76
CA CYS A 179 6.41 10.60 6.98
C CYS A 179 7.30 10.68 8.22
N ASN A 180 8.24 9.74 8.37
CA ASN A 180 9.08 9.70 9.57
C ASN A 180 10.07 10.87 9.62
N GLY A 181 10.57 11.32 8.47
CA GLY A 181 11.35 12.55 8.37
C GLY A 181 10.57 13.78 8.85
N LEU A 182 9.27 13.87 8.52
CA LEU A 182 8.40 14.94 9.02
C LEU A 182 8.18 14.82 10.54
N PHE A 183 7.86 13.64 11.07
CA PHE A 183 7.74 13.44 12.52
C PHE A 183 9.03 13.83 13.26
N PHE A 184 10.17 13.37 12.77
CA PHE A 184 11.48 13.68 13.34
C PHE A 184 11.77 15.19 13.34
N ALA A 185 11.48 15.88 12.24
CA ALA A 185 11.64 17.33 12.16
C ALA A 185 10.72 18.05 13.15
N LEU A 186 9.47 17.62 13.28
CA LEU A 186 8.50 18.18 14.23
C LEU A 186 8.93 17.96 15.68
N GLU A 187 9.40 16.77 16.04
CA GLU A 187 9.90 16.45 17.38
C GLU A 187 11.15 17.27 17.77
N ARG A 188 11.93 17.74 16.79
CA ARG A 188 13.09 18.62 17.04
C ARG A 188 12.72 20.08 17.20
N VAL A 189 11.66 20.53 16.54
CA VAL A 189 11.26 21.95 16.50
C VAL A 189 10.20 22.28 17.56
N LEU A 190 9.33 21.32 17.89
CA LEU A 190 8.24 21.50 18.83
C LEU A 190 8.60 20.97 20.22
N THR A 191 8.08 21.62 21.24
CA THR A 191 8.13 21.09 22.62
C THR A 191 7.24 19.85 22.77
N PRO A 192 7.50 18.96 23.75
CA PRO A 192 6.65 17.78 23.99
C PRO A 192 5.16 18.13 24.17
N THR A 193 4.86 19.24 24.84
CA THR A 193 3.48 19.73 25.03
C THR A 193 2.84 20.16 23.72
N GLN A 194 3.57 20.88 22.86
CA GLN A 194 3.08 21.27 21.53
C GLN A 194 2.85 20.06 20.64
N MET A 195 3.76 19.08 20.69
CA MET A 195 3.63 17.83 19.92
C MET A 195 2.36 17.06 20.32
N MET A 196 2.07 16.97 21.62
CA MET A 196 0.85 16.35 22.15
C MET A 196 -0.43 17.13 21.84
N THR A 197 -0.34 18.46 21.73
CA THR A 197 -1.52 19.31 21.50
C THR A 197 -1.93 19.33 20.03
N PHE A 198 -0.98 19.64 19.13
CA PHE A 198 -1.26 19.78 17.70
C PHE A 198 -0.20 19.18 16.78
N GLY A 199 1.04 18.98 17.23
CA GLY A 199 2.13 18.53 16.36
C GLY A 199 1.84 17.19 15.67
N TRP A 200 1.23 16.25 16.38
CA TRP A 200 0.79 14.97 15.81
C TRP A 200 -0.23 15.09 14.65
N ARG A 201 -0.96 16.22 14.56
CA ARG A 201 -1.97 16.47 13.51
C ARG A 201 -1.34 16.87 12.18
N ILE A 202 -0.13 17.46 12.21
CA ILE A 202 0.52 18.06 11.05
C ILE A 202 0.75 17.05 9.91
N PRO A 203 1.24 15.82 10.16
CA PRO A 203 1.40 14.83 9.09
C PRO A 203 0.08 14.50 8.37
N PHE A 204 -1.04 14.43 9.11
CA PHE A 204 -2.36 14.19 8.51
C PHE A 204 -2.82 15.34 7.60
N TRP A 205 -2.51 16.59 7.97
CA TRP A 205 -2.77 17.75 7.10
C TRP A 205 -1.81 17.81 5.90
N ALA A 206 -0.54 17.46 6.10
CA ALA A 206 0.45 17.39 5.03
C ALA A 206 0.05 16.38 3.94
N SER A 207 -0.67 15.31 4.31
CA SER A 207 -1.27 14.37 3.35
C SER A 207 -2.16 15.06 2.32
N ALA A 208 -2.86 16.16 2.67
CA ALA A 208 -3.69 16.90 1.70
C ALA A 208 -2.88 17.36 0.48
N VAL A 209 -1.64 17.84 0.69
CA VAL A 209 -0.74 18.25 -0.38
C VAL A 209 -0.36 17.05 -1.25
N LEU A 210 -0.02 15.93 -0.61
CA LEU A 210 0.35 14.70 -1.29
C LEU A 210 -0.82 14.13 -2.12
N VAL A 211 -2.05 14.20 -1.61
CA VAL A 211 -3.28 13.80 -2.32
C VAL A 211 -3.51 14.70 -3.54
N VAL A 212 -3.38 16.03 -3.41
CA VAL A 212 -3.52 16.96 -4.55
C VAL A 212 -2.50 16.64 -5.65
N ILE A 213 -1.25 16.37 -5.27
CA ILE A 213 -0.21 15.95 -6.21
C ILE A 213 -0.57 14.61 -6.86
N GLY A 214 -1.03 13.63 -6.08
CA GLY A 214 -1.47 12.33 -6.59
C GLY A 214 -2.61 12.44 -7.58
N LEU A 215 -3.61 13.29 -7.31
CA LEU A 215 -4.71 13.58 -8.22
C LEU A 215 -4.22 14.22 -9.52
N TYR A 216 -3.32 15.20 -9.43
CA TYR A 216 -2.74 15.85 -10.61
C TYR A 216 -2.04 14.85 -11.52
N VAL A 217 -1.24 13.95 -10.95
CA VAL A 217 -0.52 12.93 -11.72
C VAL A 217 -1.50 11.90 -12.30
N ARG A 218 -2.53 11.49 -11.54
CA ARG A 218 -3.55 10.55 -12.02
C ARG A 218 -4.43 11.10 -13.13
N ARG A 219 -4.68 12.41 -13.18
CA ARG A 219 -5.42 13.02 -14.29
C ARG A 219 -4.71 12.79 -15.63
N ARG A 220 -3.38 12.63 -15.64
CA ARG A 220 -2.55 12.42 -16.84
C ARG A 220 -2.46 10.98 -17.33
N LEU A 221 -2.91 9.99 -16.54
CA LEU A 221 -3.03 8.59 -16.98
C LEU A 221 -4.18 8.44 -17.99
N GLN A 222 -4.00 7.60 -19.00
CA GLN A 222 -5.07 7.11 -19.87
C GLN A 222 -5.59 5.76 -19.35
N GLU A 223 -6.81 5.39 -19.77
CA GLU A 223 -7.33 4.03 -19.50
C GLU A 223 -6.44 2.97 -20.18
N THR A 224 -6.35 1.80 -19.55
CA THR A 224 -5.44 0.75 -20.01
C THR A 224 -5.85 0.20 -21.37
N PRO A 225 -4.90 -0.20 -22.23
CA PRO A 225 -5.22 -0.76 -23.54
C PRO A 225 -6.17 -1.95 -23.49
N LEU A 226 -6.02 -2.81 -22.48
CA LEU A 226 -6.86 -3.98 -22.28
C LEU A 226 -8.30 -3.59 -21.91
N PHE A 227 -8.47 -2.57 -21.06
CA PHE A 227 -9.80 -2.05 -20.73
C PHE A 227 -10.49 -1.44 -21.96
N LYS A 228 -9.78 -0.66 -22.77
CA LYS A 228 -10.32 -0.09 -24.02
C LYS A 228 -10.77 -1.19 -24.99
N LEU A 229 -9.95 -2.23 -25.17
CA LEU A 229 -10.28 -3.39 -26.02
C LEU A 229 -11.49 -4.18 -25.49
N ALA A 230 -11.65 -4.29 -24.17
CA ALA A 230 -12.80 -4.96 -23.57
C ALA A 230 -14.09 -4.14 -23.76
N GLN A 231 -14.01 -2.82 -23.63
CA GLN A 231 -15.12 -1.89 -23.85
C GLN A 231 -15.58 -1.88 -25.32
N GLU A 232 -14.66 -1.91 -26.28
CA GLU A 232 -14.97 -1.99 -27.71
C GLU A 232 -15.60 -3.32 -28.12
N ARG A 233 -15.40 -4.39 -27.35
CA ARG A 233 -15.93 -5.73 -27.61
C ARG A 233 -17.26 -6.03 -26.88
N ASP A 234 -17.82 -5.06 -26.17
CA ASP A 234 -18.99 -5.22 -25.27
C ASP A 234 -18.85 -6.39 -24.27
N ASN A 235 -17.61 -6.79 -23.97
CA ASN A 235 -17.28 -7.92 -23.11
C ASN A 235 -17.13 -7.49 -21.65
N THR A 236 -17.95 -6.54 -21.19
CA THR A 236 -17.99 -6.18 -19.77
C THR A 236 -18.89 -7.18 -19.05
N THR A 237 -18.30 -8.25 -18.50
CA THR A 237 -19.07 -9.28 -17.80
C THR A 237 -19.83 -8.69 -16.62
N ALA A 238 -21.09 -9.11 -16.44
CA ALA A 238 -21.98 -8.54 -15.44
C ALA A 238 -21.60 -8.92 -13.99
N SER A 239 -20.77 -9.95 -13.79
CA SER A 239 -20.34 -10.39 -12.45
C SER A 239 -18.90 -10.93 -12.42
N PRO A 240 -17.89 -10.06 -12.58
CA PRO A 240 -16.49 -10.47 -12.69
C PRO A 240 -15.95 -11.16 -11.42
N LEU A 241 -16.40 -10.74 -10.23
CA LEU A 241 -15.96 -11.34 -8.98
C LEU A 241 -16.45 -12.79 -8.81
N SER A 242 -17.74 -13.07 -9.08
CA SER A 242 -18.29 -14.43 -8.94
C SER A 242 -17.62 -15.41 -9.91
N GLU A 243 -17.31 -14.96 -11.12
CA GLU A 243 -16.62 -15.76 -12.13
C GLU A 243 -15.21 -16.13 -11.67
N VAL A 244 -14.42 -15.16 -11.19
CA VAL A 244 -13.05 -15.39 -10.71
C VAL A 244 -13.01 -16.36 -9.52
N PHE A 245 -13.93 -16.24 -8.55
CA PHE A 245 -14.00 -17.21 -7.45
C PHE A 245 -14.41 -18.61 -7.90
N ARG A 246 -15.23 -18.74 -8.93
CA ARG A 246 -15.61 -20.06 -9.48
C ARG A 246 -14.49 -20.68 -10.28
N SER A 247 -13.81 -19.92 -11.12
CA SER A 247 -12.80 -20.45 -12.05
C SER A 247 -11.39 -20.54 -11.47
N ASN A 248 -11.02 -19.67 -10.52
CA ASN A 248 -9.62 -19.44 -10.14
C ASN A 248 -9.35 -19.44 -8.61
N TRP A 249 -10.21 -20.03 -7.77
CA TRP A 249 -10.05 -20.01 -6.30
C TRP A 249 -8.71 -20.55 -5.78
N ARG A 250 -8.12 -21.54 -6.46
CA ARG A 250 -6.81 -22.09 -6.08
C ARG A 250 -5.68 -21.08 -6.27
N GLU A 251 -5.75 -20.27 -7.33
CA GLU A 251 -4.76 -19.22 -7.58
C GLU A 251 -4.94 -18.05 -6.62
N ILE A 252 -6.18 -17.73 -6.23
CA ILE A 252 -6.47 -16.77 -5.16
C ILE A 252 -5.78 -17.21 -3.86
N LEU A 253 -5.98 -18.46 -3.43
CA LEU A 253 -5.35 -18.96 -2.21
C LEU A 253 -3.83 -18.91 -2.27
N LYS A 254 -3.21 -19.37 -3.37
CA LYS A 254 -1.75 -19.30 -3.55
C LYS A 254 -1.26 -17.86 -3.43
N GLY A 255 -1.91 -16.91 -4.10
CA GLY A 255 -1.57 -15.49 -4.04
C GLY A 255 -1.69 -14.94 -2.62
N THR A 256 -2.76 -15.26 -1.91
CA THR A 256 -2.99 -14.83 -0.52
C THR A 256 -1.90 -15.35 0.42
N PHE A 257 -1.51 -16.62 0.34
CA PHE A 257 -0.46 -17.17 1.22
C PHE A 257 0.93 -16.64 0.89
N ILE A 258 1.27 -16.49 -0.40
CA ILE A 258 2.54 -15.87 -0.83
C ILE A 258 2.62 -14.46 -0.26
N MET A 259 1.56 -13.67 -0.42
CA MET A 259 1.54 -12.28 0.04
C MET A 259 1.46 -12.17 1.57
N GLY A 260 0.72 -13.07 2.22
CA GLY A 260 0.62 -13.14 3.67
C GLY A 260 1.96 -13.40 4.33
N ALA A 261 2.78 -14.30 3.77
CA ALA A 261 4.14 -14.53 4.25
C ALA A 261 5.03 -13.28 4.13
N THR A 262 4.95 -12.56 3.00
CA THR A 262 5.69 -11.30 2.80
C THR A 262 5.27 -10.22 3.80
N TYR A 263 3.98 -9.99 4.01
CA TYR A 263 3.51 -8.98 4.97
C TYR A 263 3.78 -9.37 6.43
N ALA A 264 3.69 -10.66 6.77
CA ALA A 264 4.03 -11.13 8.11
C ALA A 264 5.50 -10.80 8.47
N LEU A 265 6.42 -11.06 7.53
CA LEU A 265 7.83 -10.68 7.70
C LEU A 265 8.00 -9.17 7.78
N PHE A 266 7.36 -8.43 6.88
CA PHE A 266 7.42 -6.97 6.85
C PHE A 266 7.04 -6.37 8.21
N PHE A 267 5.89 -6.77 8.77
CA PHE A 267 5.44 -6.25 10.06
C PHE A 267 6.27 -6.77 11.23
N THR A 268 6.78 -8.00 11.17
CA THR A 268 7.70 -8.52 12.19
C THR A 268 9.02 -7.73 12.20
N LEU A 269 9.60 -7.48 11.02
CA LEU A 269 10.85 -6.75 10.88
C LEU A 269 10.73 -5.25 11.12
N THR A 270 9.56 -4.64 10.92
CA THR A 270 9.38 -3.17 11.09
C THR A 270 8.76 -2.80 12.43
N THR A 271 7.78 -3.57 12.91
CA THR A 271 6.99 -3.25 14.10
C THR A 271 7.52 -3.98 15.33
N TRP A 272 7.71 -5.30 15.24
CA TRP A 272 8.21 -6.09 16.37
C TRP A 272 9.69 -5.78 16.68
N SER A 273 10.54 -5.63 15.67
CA SER A 273 11.96 -5.28 15.87
C SER A 273 12.13 -3.93 16.61
N LEU A 274 11.30 -2.92 16.29
CA LEU A 274 11.30 -1.62 16.96
C LEU A 274 10.90 -1.76 18.43
N SER A 275 9.84 -2.53 18.70
CA SER A 275 9.45 -2.84 20.08
C SER A 275 10.60 -3.54 20.80
N TYR A 276 11.16 -4.60 20.23
CA TYR A 276 12.22 -5.38 20.87
C TYR A 276 13.50 -4.57 21.11
N ALA A 277 13.90 -3.74 20.14
CA ALA A 277 15.10 -2.91 20.27
C ALA A 277 14.97 -1.85 21.37
N THR A 278 13.77 -1.28 21.52
CA THR A 278 13.50 -0.24 22.52
C THR A 278 13.20 -0.81 23.91
N THR A 279 12.65 -2.02 24.01
CA THR A 279 12.31 -2.64 25.31
C THR A 279 13.37 -3.60 25.85
N ALA A 280 14.09 -4.32 24.99
CA ALA A 280 15.01 -5.39 25.38
C ALA A 280 16.49 -5.03 25.15
N LEU A 281 16.81 -4.28 24.08
CA LEU A 281 18.18 -3.93 23.72
C LEU A 281 18.63 -2.55 24.22
N GLY A 282 17.73 -1.75 24.79
CA GLY A 282 18.05 -0.45 25.41
C GLY A 282 18.34 0.68 24.42
N PHE A 283 18.03 0.53 23.12
CA PHE A 283 18.14 1.62 22.16
C PHE A 283 17.11 2.71 22.46
N THR A 284 17.50 3.98 22.25
CA THR A 284 16.48 5.04 22.20
C THR A 284 15.62 4.85 20.95
N SER A 285 14.33 5.16 21.05
CA SER A 285 13.39 5.05 19.90
C SER A 285 13.90 5.82 18.68
N SER A 286 14.56 6.95 18.92
CA SER A 286 15.13 7.82 17.90
C SER A 286 16.31 7.20 17.15
N GLU A 287 17.22 6.51 17.84
CA GLU A 287 18.38 5.84 17.22
C GLU A 287 17.96 4.62 16.39
N PHE A 288 17.03 3.81 16.92
CA PHE A 288 16.54 2.64 16.19
C PHE A 288 15.68 3.03 14.99
N LEU A 289 14.84 4.06 15.11
CA LEU A 289 14.11 4.63 13.97
C LEU A 289 15.05 5.07 12.86
N LEU A 290 16.20 5.66 13.21
CA LEU A 290 17.20 6.14 12.25
C LEU A 290 17.94 4.98 11.56
N LEU A 291 18.27 3.92 12.30
CA LEU A 291 18.82 2.68 11.75
C LEU A 291 17.81 1.95 10.85
N LEU A 292 16.54 1.89 11.25
CA LEU A 292 15.47 1.31 10.46
C LEU A 292 15.19 2.15 9.20
N LEU A 293 15.27 3.48 9.28
CA LEU A 293 15.20 4.40 8.13
C LEU A 293 16.33 4.16 7.12
N MET A 294 17.56 4.03 7.58
CA MET A 294 18.70 3.77 6.69
C MET A 294 18.65 2.35 6.10
N GLY A 295 18.31 1.35 6.92
CA GLY A 295 18.19 -0.05 6.50
C GLY A 295 17.02 -0.27 5.55
N ALA A 296 15.82 0.23 5.86
CA ALA A 296 14.63 0.02 5.07
C ALA A 296 14.71 0.70 3.70
N ILE A 297 15.33 1.87 3.56
CA ILE A 297 15.44 2.54 2.25
C ILE A 297 16.39 1.79 1.34
N ILE A 298 17.52 1.31 1.85
CA ILE A 298 18.51 0.55 1.08
C ILE A 298 17.95 -0.83 0.76
N GLU A 299 17.38 -1.53 1.74
CA GLU A 299 16.83 -2.87 1.56
C GLU A 299 15.60 -2.85 0.64
N PHE A 300 14.57 -2.04 0.94
CA PHE A 300 13.35 -2.04 0.13
C PHE A 300 13.59 -1.50 -1.28
N ALA A 301 14.17 -0.32 -1.45
CA ALA A 301 14.25 0.26 -2.79
C ALA A 301 15.24 -0.50 -3.69
N VAL A 302 16.40 -0.91 -3.16
CA VAL A 302 17.44 -1.56 -3.98
C VAL A 302 17.12 -3.03 -4.20
N LEU A 303 16.73 -3.79 -3.17
CA LEU A 303 16.46 -5.22 -3.35
C LEU A 303 15.19 -5.47 -4.15
N ILE A 304 14.14 -4.65 -4.00
CA ILE A 304 12.94 -4.77 -4.86
C ILE A 304 13.35 -4.59 -6.32
N MET A 305 14.14 -3.56 -6.65
CA MET A 305 14.55 -3.32 -8.03
C MET A 305 15.45 -4.44 -8.57
N LEU A 306 16.44 -4.88 -7.78
CA LEU A 306 17.35 -5.98 -8.17
C LEU A 306 16.60 -7.30 -8.39
N THR A 307 15.74 -7.69 -7.46
CA THR A 307 14.95 -8.92 -7.56
C THR A 307 13.94 -8.86 -8.70
N SER A 308 13.41 -7.68 -9.02
CA SER A 308 12.50 -7.48 -10.15
C SER A 308 13.21 -7.65 -11.49
N VAL A 309 14.41 -7.10 -11.64
CA VAL A 309 15.26 -7.32 -12.83
C VAL A 309 15.66 -8.79 -12.94
N LEU A 310 16.00 -9.43 -11.81
CA LEU A 310 16.30 -10.85 -11.77
C LEU A 310 15.08 -11.69 -12.17
N ALA A 311 13.88 -11.33 -11.72
CA ALA A 311 12.63 -12.03 -12.04
C ALA A 311 12.26 -11.91 -13.52
N ASP A 312 12.52 -10.76 -14.16
CA ASP A 312 12.35 -10.58 -15.60
C ASP A 312 13.39 -11.38 -16.43
N ARG A 313 14.59 -11.64 -15.88
CA ARG A 313 15.66 -12.42 -16.56
C ARG A 313 15.59 -13.93 -16.35
N VAL A 314 15.46 -14.37 -15.09
CA VAL A 314 15.54 -15.78 -14.67
C VAL A 314 14.16 -16.46 -14.64
N GLY A 315 13.11 -15.65 -14.56
CA GLY A 315 11.72 -16.09 -14.52
C GLY A 315 11.10 -15.97 -13.13
N ARG A 316 9.93 -15.31 -13.07
CA ARG A 316 9.17 -14.99 -11.86
C ARG A 316 8.92 -16.18 -10.92
N LYS A 317 8.57 -17.35 -11.46
CA LYS A 317 8.30 -18.56 -10.67
C LYS A 317 9.54 -19.05 -9.91
N LYS A 318 10.71 -19.03 -10.56
CA LYS A 318 11.96 -19.49 -9.94
C LYS A 318 12.34 -18.57 -8.79
N VAL A 319 12.29 -17.25 -9.01
CA VAL A 319 12.60 -16.25 -7.99
C VAL A 319 11.66 -16.36 -6.78
N LEU A 320 10.35 -16.51 -7.01
CA LEU A 320 9.39 -16.70 -5.92
C LEU A 320 9.63 -17.98 -5.11
N LEU A 321 9.95 -19.10 -5.77
CA LEU A 321 10.27 -20.36 -5.09
C LEU A 321 11.54 -20.25 -4.27
N THR A 322 12.61 -19.65 -4.82
CA THR A 322 13.86 -19.45 -4.08
C THR A 322 13.67 -18.55 -2.87
N ALA A 323 12.88 -17.48 -3.00
CA ALA A 323 12.55 -16.60 -1.86
C ALA A 323 11.73 -17.33 -0.79
N SER A 324 10.77 -18.15 -1.21
CA SER A 324 9.94 -18.94 -0.27
C SER A 324 10.76 -19.98 0.50
N VAL A 325 11.69 -20.67 -0.16
CA VAL A 325 12.60 -21.63 0.51
C VAL A 325 13.56 -20.92 1.45
N ALA A 326 14.14 -19.79 1.03
CA ALA A 326 15.02 -18.98 1.86
C ALA A 326 14.29 -18.47 3.12
N LEU A 327 13.03 -18.09 2.99
CA LEU A 327 12.18 -17.68 4.10
C LEU A 327 11.95 -18.79 5.12
N VAL A 328 11.66 -20.01 4.66
CA VAL A 328 11.52 -21.17 5.55
C VAL A 328 12.83 -21.42 6.29
N GLY A 329 13.96 -21.36 5.58
CA GLY A 329 15.29 -21.46 6.19
C GLY A 329 15.52 -20.40 7.26
N TYR A 330 15.25 -19.13 6.96
CA TYR A 330 15.36 -18.04 7.92
C TYR A 330 14.48 -18.26 9.15
N SER A 331 13.23 -18.69 8.97
CA SER A 331 12.29 -18.92 10.07
C SER A 331 12.76 -20.01 11.05
N LEU A 332 13.49 -21.02 10.54
CA LEU A 332 14.05 -22.09 11.38
C LEU A 332 15.30 -21.63 12.16
N VAL A 333 16.08 -20.71 11.59
CA VAL A 333 17.31 -20.21 12.22
C VAL A 333 17.04 -19.00 13.12
N PHE A 334 15.99 -18.23 12.86
CA PHE A 334 15.66 -17.00 13.59
C PHE A 334 15.60 -17.16 15.13
N PRO A 335 14.99 -18.22 15.70
CA PRO A 335 14.99 -18.44 17.14
C PRO A 335 16.40 -18.59 17.73
N TYR A 336 17.35 -19.12 16.97
CA TYR A 336 18.75 -19.29 17.40
C TYR A 336 19.47 -17.94 17.55
N PHE A 337 19.11 -16.96 16.72
CA PHE A 337 19.61 -15.58 16.85
C PHE A 337 19.04 -14.85 18.08
N LEU A 338 17.87 -15.27 18.59
CA LEU A 338 17.27 -14.68 19.79
C LEU A 338 17.83 -15.25 21.10
N THR A 339 18.45 -16.42 21.05
CA THR A 339 19.05 -17.08 22.23
C THR A 339 20.41 -16.52 22.65
N GLY A 340 20.93 -15.49 21.97
CA GLY A 340 22.07 -14.69 22.46
C GLY A 340 23.33 -15.50 22.75
N GLN A 341 23.79 -16.33 21.79
CA GLN A 341 25.18 -16.80 21.78
C GLN A 341 26.08 -15.77 21.09
#